data_AF-A0AAN4W4I2-F1
#
_entry.id   AF-A0AAN4W4I2-F1
#
_cell.length_a   1.000
_cell.length_b   1.000
_cell.length_c   1.000
_cell.angle_alpha   90.00
_cell.angle_beta   90.00
_cell.angle_gamma   90.00
#
_symmetry.space_group_name_H-M   'P 1'
#
loop_
_entity.id
_entity.type
_entity.pdbx_description
1 polymer ?
#
loop_
_entity_poly.entity_id
_entity_poly.type
_entity_poly.pdbx_seq_one_letter_code
_entity_poly.pdbx_strand_id
1 'polypeptide(L)'
;MKSFIKILMLGVLLFSQYNSHAQKAKILFVVTSHQQLGNTGKETGYYLSEVAHPWEVLTNAGYEIDIVSPKAGQAPVDGFDLEDKVNKAVWEDPAFQQKIQHTLKPEAVKCGGLCGHSLCRRTWYNVGFS
;
A
#
# COMPACT_ATOMS: atom_id res chain seq x y z
N MET A 1 35.95 -35.46 12.16
CA MET A 1 36.09 -34.09 11.62
C MET A 1 35.09 -33.73 10.51
N LYS A 2 34.76 -34.61 9.55
CA LYS A 2 33.88 -34.25 8.40
C LYS A 2 32.40 -33.98 8.77
N SER A 3 31.85 -34.62 9.82
CA SER A 3 30.45 -34.37 10.27
C SER A 3 30.25 -33.04 10.99
N PHE A 4 31.25 -32.55 11.73
CA PHE A 4 31.13 -31.29 12.46
C PHE A 4 31.11 -30.08 11.52
N ILE A 5 31.86 -30.15 10.41
CA ILE A 5 31.86 -29.12 9.36
C ILE A 5 30.48 -29.01 8.69
N LYS A 6 29.77 -30.13 8.49
CA LYS A 6 28.42 -30.13 7.91
C LYS A 6 27.37 -29.47 8.81
N ILE A 7 27.43 -29.73 10.12
CA ILE A 7 26.52 -29.12 11.10
C ILE A 7 26.76 -27.61 11.20
N LEU A 8 28.03 -27.18 11.18
CA LEU A 8 28.38 -25.76 11.20
C LEU A 8 27.91 -25.03 9.92
N MET A 9 28.07 -25.63 8.74
CA MET A 9 27.61 -25.02 7.48
C MET A 9 26.07 -24.99 7.34
N LEU A 10 25.37 -26.01 7.84
CA LEU A 10 23.91 -26.03 7.88
C LEU A 10 23.37 -24.96 8.85
N GLY A 11 24.04 -24.76 9.99
CA GLY A 11 23.73 -23.71 10.96
C GLY A 11 23.88 -22.31 10.39
N VAL A 12 24.94 -22.03 9.62
CA VAL A 12 25.17 -20.71 9.00
C VAL A 12 24.14 -20.40 7.90
N LEU A 13 23.73 -21.39 7.10
CA LEU A 13 22.67 -21.22 6.09
C LEU A 13 21.30 -20.93 6.73
N LEU A 14 20.98 -21.60 7.84
CA LEU A 14 19.75 -21.35 8.59
C LEU A 14 19.77 -19.99 9.30
N PHE A 15 20.92 -19.56 9.83
CA PHE A 15 21.06 -18.25 10.48
C PHE A 15 20.98 -17.07 9.50
N SER A 16 21.47 -17.26 8.27
CA SER A 16 21.39 -16.23 7.23
C SER A 16 19.96 -15.93 6.77
N GLN A 17 19.04 -16.90 6.89
CA GLN A 17 17.62 -16.69 6.56
C GLN A 17 16.85 -15.94 7.67
N TYR A 18 17.33 -15.96 8.91
CA TYR A 18 16.65 -15.32 10.05
C TYR A 18 16.77 -13.78 10.05
N ASN A 19 17.85 -13.23 9.49
CA ASN A 19 18.15 -11.81 9.63
C ASN A 19 17.42 -10.90 8.63
N SER A 20 16.68 -11.44 7.66
CA SER A 20 16.05 -10.66 6.58
C SER A 20 14.62 -10.19 6.86
N HIS A 21 14.07 -10.38 8.07
CA HIS A 21 12.68 -10.02 8.37
C HIS A 21 12.52 -8.72 9.17
N ALA A 22 13.37 -7.71 8.92
CA ALA A 22 12.95 -6.34 9.23
C ALA A 22 11.90 -5.94 8.19
N GLN A 23 10.61 -6.21 8.47
CA GLN A 23 9.50 -5.69 7.67
C GLN A 23 9.71 -4.19 7.46
N LYS A 24 9.80 -3.75 6.19
CA LYS A 24 9.90 -2.33 5.89
C LYS A 24 8.66 -1.62 6.44
N ALA A 25 8.79 -0.32 6.75
CA ALA A 25 7.69 0.48 7.27
C ALA A 25 6.46 0.38 6.35
N LYS A 26 5.27 0.34 6.94
CA LYS A 26 4.02 0.34 6.19
C LYS A 26 3.63 1.76 5.78
N ILE A 27 3.18 1.93 4.55
CA ILE A 27 2.67 3.19 4.00
C ILE A 27 1.15 3.13 3.95
N LEU A 28 0.50 4.26 4.23
CA LEU A 28 -0.95 4.38 4.22
C LEU A 28 -1.40 5.35 3.14
N PHE A 29 -2.14 4.85 2.16
CA PHE A 29 -2.84 5.67 1.16
C PHE A 29 -4.23 6.01 1.67
N VAL A 30 -4.61 7.28 1.56
CA VAL A 30 -5.94 7.77 1.95
C VAL A 30 -6.66 8.23 0.69
N VAL A 31 -7.69 7.48 0.29
CA VAL A 31 -8.52 7.78 -0.89
C VAL A 31 -9.88 8.31 -0.47
N THR A 32 -10.53 9.06 -1.36
CA THR A 32 -11.89 9.57 -1.11
C THR A 32 -12.93 8.45 -1.13
N SER A 33 -14.03 8.65 -0.42
CA SER A 33 -15.25 7.82 -0.52
C SER A 33 -16.40 8.58 -1.20
N HIS A 34 -16.14 9.74 -1.79
CA HIS A 34 -17.15 10.55 -2.48
C HIS A 34 -17.26 10.13 -3.94
N GLN A 35 -18.48 9.86 -4.37
CA GLN A 35 -18.82 9.46 -5.74
C GLN A 35 -19.43 10.59 -6.56
N GLN A 36 -19.73 11.74 -5.95
CA GLN A 36 -20.36 12.87 -6.65
C GLN A 36 -19.65 14.19 -6.34
N LEU A 37 -19.48 14.98 -7.40
CA LEU A 37 -18.91 16.32 -7.33
C LEU A 37 -19.97 17.33 -6.86
N GLY A 38 -20.09 17.50 -5.55
CA GLY A 38 -21.05 18.43 -4.93
C GLY A 38 -22.49 18.14 -5.36
N ASN A 39 -23.21 19.18 -5.78
CA ASN A 39 -24.61 19.08 -6.25
C ASN A 39 -24.72 18.97 -7.79
N THR A 40 -23.61 18.71 -8.50
CA THR A 40 -23.60 18.73 -9.97
C THR A 40 -24.11 17.44 -10.60
N GLY A 41 -24.20 16.36 -9.81
CA GLY A 41 -24.55 15.02 -10.31
C GLY A 41 -23.46 14.33 -11.13
N LYS A 42 -22.28 14.95 -11.30
CA LYS A 42 -21.14 14.32 -11.95
C LYS A 42 -20.46 13.32 -11.03
N GLU A 43 -20.13 12.15 -11.56
CA GLU A 43 -19.35 11.15 -10.83
C GLU A 43 -17.91 11.60 -10.63
N THR A 44 -17.31 11.25 -9.49
CA THR A 44 -15.89 11.50 -9.18
C THR A 44 -15.37 10.43 -8.22
N GLY A 45 -14.08 10.50 -7.90
CA GLY A 45 -13.37 9.48 -7.13
C GLY A 45 -11.91 9.85 -6.91
N TYR A 46 -11.10 8.87 -6.52
CA TYR A 46 -9.64 9.05 -6.53
C TYR A 46 -9.13 8.95 -7.96
N TYR A 47 -8.15 9.77 -8.31
CA TYR A 47 -7.59 9.75 -9.66
C TYR A 47 -6.62 8.57 -9.80
N LEU A 48 -6.85 7.68 -10.79
CA LEU A 48 -6.12 6.41 -10.87
C LEU A 48 -4.60 6.58 -10.91
N SER A 49 -4.09 7.52 -11.70
CA SER A 49 -2.64 7.71 -11.83
C SER A 49 -1.97 8.26 -10.57
N GLU A 50 -2.68 9.04 -9.76
CA GLU A 50 -2.19 9.54 -8.47
C GLU A 50 -1.99 8.41 -7.45
N VAL A 51 -2.63 7.26 -7.66
CA VAL A 51 -2.47 6.07 -6.83
C VAL A 51 -1.52 5.06 -7.48
N ALA A 52 -1.71 4.77 -8.78
CA ALA A 52 -0.99 3.72 -9.47
C ALA A 52 0.52 3.99 -9.58
N HIS A 53 0.91 5.21 -9.92
CA HIS A 53 2.32 5.56 -10.07
C HIS A 53 3.10 5.47 -8.74
N PRO A 54 2.61 6.05 -7.62
CA PRO A 54 3.24 5.83 -6.31
C PRO A 54 3.17 4.39 -5.84
N TRP A 55 2.09 3.67 -6.12
CA TRP A 55 1.96 2.25 -5.78
C TRP A 55 3.09 1.43 -6.40
N GLU A 56 3.32 1.55 -7.70
CA GLU A 56 4.39 0.83 -8.41
C GLU A 56 5.77 1.15 -7.80
N VAL A 57 6.11 2.43 -7.64
CA VAL A 57 7.42 2.84 -7.12
C VAL A 57 7.66 2.32 -5.69
N LEU A 58 6.66 2.43 -4.81
CA LEU A 58 6.78 2.07 -3.40
C LEU A 58 6.78 0.56 -3.18
N THR A 59 5.94 -0.18 -3.89
CA THR A 59 5.93 -1.65 -3.84
C THR A 59 7.22 -2.24 -4.41
N ASN A 60 7.74 -1.69 -5.52
CA ASN A 60 9.05 -2.07 -6.07
C ASN A 60 10.20 -1.75 -5.11
N ALA A 61 10.07 -0.69 -4.32
CA ALA A 61 11.00 -0.38 -3.24
C ALA A 61 10.83 -1.28 -1.99
N GLY A 62 9.87 -2.21 -2.00
CA GLY A 62 9.63 -3.20 -0.95
C GLY A 62 8.82 -2.69 0.24
N TYR A 63 8.09 -1.58 0.09
CA TYR A 63 7.15 -1.11 1.11
C TYR A 63 5.81 -1.85 1.01
N GLU A 64 5.21 -2.16 2.15
CA GLU A 64 3.82 -2.60 2.19
C GLU A 64 2.90 -1.37 2.23
N ILE A 65 1.83 -1.38 1.43
CA ILE A 65 0.88 -0.27 1.34
C ILE A 65 -0.50 -0.74 1.79
N ASP A 66 -1.16 -0.01 2.68
CA ASP A 66 -2.59 -0.14 2.97
C ASP A 66 -3.37 1.03 2.38
N ILE A 67 -4.64 0.79 2.04
CA ILE A 67 -5.53 1.82 1.50
C ILE A 67 -6.71 2.00 2.47
N VAL A 68 -6.97 3.24 2.86
CA VAL A 68 -8.12 3.63 3.69
C VAL A 68 -8.98 4.65 3.00
N SER A 69 -10.27 4.65 3.35
CA SER A 69 -11.19 5.69 2.94
C SER A 69 -12.15 6.04 4.09
N PRO A 70 -12.69 7.28 4.16
CA PRO A 70 -13.56 7.69 5.26
C PRO A 70 -14.75 6.76 5.52
N LYS A 71 -15.35 6.19 4.47
CA LYS A 71 -16.49 5.27 4.58
C LYS A 71 -16.10 3.79 4.59
N ALA A 72 -14.82 3.47 4.37
CA ALA A 72 -14.37 2.10 4.08
C ALA A 72 -15.07 1.48 2.85
N GLY A 73 -14.69 0.25 2.50
CA GLY A 73 -15.25 -0.48 1.36
C GLY A 73 -14.67 -0.03 0.02
N GLN A 74 -15.46 -0.11 -1.05
CA GLN A 74 -14.98 0.19 -2.40
C GLN A 74 -14.82 1.69 -2.61
N ALA A 75 -13.58 2.13 -2.83
CA ALA A 75 -13.31 3.51 -3.20
C ALA A 75 -13.64 3.72 -4.69
N PRO A 76 -14.40 4.77 -5.05
CA PRO A 76 -14.69 5.09 -6.44
C PRO A 76 -13.46 5.61 -7.17
N VAL A 77 -13.27 5.16 -8.41
CA VAL A 77 -12.17 5.59 -9.27
C VAL A 77 -12.63 6.69 -10.22
N ASP A 78 -11.73 7.64 -10.48
CA ASP A 78 -11.85 8.69 -11.50
C ASP A 78 -10.55 8.70 -12.35
N GLY A 79 -10.58 9.39 -13.49
CA GLY A 79 -9.40 9.47 -14.36
C GLY A 79 -8.96 8.11 -14.90
N PHE A 80 -9.92 7.26 -15.25
CA PHE A 80 -9.66 5.89 -15.67
C PHE A 80 -9.01 5.82 -17.06
N ASP A 81 -7.69 5.89 -17.09
CA ASP A 81 -6.86 5.79 -18.29
C ASP A 81 -5.94 4.58 -18.22
N LEU A 82 -6.19 3.58 -19.07
CA LEU A 82 -5.40 2.35 -19.17
C LEU A 82 -4.44 2.35 -20.39
N GLU A 83 -4.38 3.43 -21.16
CA GLU A 83 -3.33 3.62 -22.16
C GLU A 83 -1.99 3.91 -21.47
N ASP A 84 -2.03 4.49 -20.27
CA ASP A 84 -0.92 4.50 -19.33
C ASP A 84 -0.62 3.07 -18.84
N LYS A 85 0.60 2.61 -19.11
CA LYS A 85 1.05 1.25 -18.81
C LYS A 85 1.11 0.95 -17.31
N VAL A 86 1.46 1.95 -16.49
CA VAL A 86 1.54 1.81 -15.04
C VAL A 86 0.14 1.71 -14.45
N ASN A 87 -0.78 2.57 -14.90
CA ASN A 87 -2.19 2.48 -14.51
C ASN A 87 -2.76 1.10 -14.83
N LYS A 88 -2.51 0.59 -16.05
CA LYS A 88 -2.96 -0.74 -16.44
C LYS A 88 -2.38 -1.85 -15.57
N ALA A 89 -1.06 -1.85 -15.38
CA ALA A 89 -0.38 -2.87 -14.60
C ALA A 89 -0.87 -2.90 -13.14
N VAL A 90 -1.04 -1.74 -12.52
CA VAL A 90 -1.54 -1.64 -11.14
C VAL A 90 -3.03 -1.95 -11.06
N TRP A 91 -3.83 -1.53 -12.03
CA TRP A 91 -5.26 -1.84 -12.05
C TRP A 91 -5.53 -3.35 -12.17
N GLU A 92 -4.72 -4.06 -12.95
CA GLU A 92 -4.80 -5.51 -13.13
C GLU A 92 -4.16 -6.30 -11.97
N ASP A 93 -3.44 -5.65 -11.05
CA ASP A 93 -2.82 -6.29 -9.87
C ASP A 93 -3.91 -6.73 -8.86
N PRO A 94 -4.04 -8.04 -8.58
CA PRO A 94 -5.01 -8.54 -7.61
C PRO A 94 -4.79 -7.99 -6.20
N ALA A 95 -3.56 -7.70 -5.80
CA ALA A 95 -3.26 -7.15 -4.47
C ALA A 95 -3.78 -5.71 -4.33
N PHE A 96 -3.63 -4.92 -5.40
CA PHE A 96 -4.24 -3.59 -5.48
C PHE A 96 -5.77 -3.67 -5.45
N GLN A 97 -6.36 -4.53 -6.30
CA GLN A 97 -7.82 -4.72 -6.37
C GLN A 97 -8.41 -5.12 -5.02
N GLN A 98 -7.78 -6.04 -4.31
CA GLN A 98 -8.22 -6.46 -2.98
C GLN A 98 -8.28 -5.27 -2.01
N LYS A 99 -7.24 -4.42 -1.99
CA LYS A 99 -7.17 -3.31 -1.04
C LYS A 99 -8.09 -2.16 -1.40
N ILE A 100 -8.28 -1.86 -2.69
CA ILE A 100 -9.13 -0.74 -3.13
C ILE A 100 -10.63 -1.07 -3.05
N GLN A 101 -11.00 -2.34 -3.19
CA GLN A 101 -12.39 -2.81 -3.01
C GLN A 101 -12.76 -2.97 -1.53
N HIS A 102 -11.77 -3.19 -0.66
CA HIS A 102 -11.96 -3.42 0.77
C HIS A 102 -11.15 -2.44 1.61
N THR A 103 -11.24 -1.14 1.31
CA THR A 103 -10.52 -0.12 2.08
C THR A 103 -10.94 -0.15 3.54
N LEU A 104 -9.98 0.05 4.44
CA LEU A 104 -10.25 0.13 5.87
C LEU A 104 -10.72 1.55 6.23
N LYS A 105 -11.33 1.69 7.41
CA LYS A 105 -11.47 3.03 8.00
C LYS A 105 -10.13 3.50 8.57
N PRO A 106 -9.83 4.81 8.56
CA PRO A 106 -8.61 5.34 9.17
C PRO A 106 -8.41 4.89 10.63
N GLU A 107 -9.48 4.75 11.41
CA GLU A 107 -9.41 4.35 12.83
C GLU A 107 -9.03 2.87 13.02
N ALA A 108 -9.24 2.03 12.01
CA ALA A 108 -8.94 0.61 12.06
C ALA A 108 -7.45 0.30 11.80
N VAL A 109 -6.67 1.28 11.34
CA VAL A 109 -5.25 1.10 11.03
C VAL A 109 -4.41 1.21 12.29
N LYS A 110 -3.78 0.10 12.67
CA LYS A 110 -2.79 0.09 13.75
C LYS A 110 -1.45 0.57 13.19
N CYS A 111 -0.92 1.66 13.75
CA CYS A 111 0.46 2.07 13.47
C CYS A 111 1.41 0.99 14.03
N GLY A 112 2.21 0.35 13.19
CA GLY A 112 3.21 -0.63 13.60
C GLY A 112 4.23 -0.04 14.59
N GLY A 113 4.64 -0.85 15.57
CA GLY A 113 5.36 -0.52 16.82
C GLY A 113 6.77 0.09 16.74
N LEU A 114 7.04 1.01 15.82
CA LEU A 114 8.19 1.92 15.86
C LEU A 114 7.77 3.41 15.80
N CYS A 115 6.47 3.69 15.89
CA CYS A 115 5.99 5.07 16.01
C CYS A 115 5.94 5.46 17.50
N GLY A 116 7.04 6.00 18.02
CA GLY A 116 7.03 6.76 19.26
C GLY A 116 5.98 7.87 19.19
N HIS A 117 5.32 8.11 20.33
CA HIS A 117 4.12 8.93 20.57
C HIS A 117 4.12 10.38 20.03
N SER A 118 5.16 10.84 19.32
CA SER A 118 5.27 12.19 18.76
C SER A 118 5.55 12.23 17.26
N LEU A 119 5.82 11.09 16.61
CA LEU A 119 6.20 11.03 15.20
C LEU A 119 5.62 9.78 14.53
N CYS A 120 4.29 9.60 14.62
CA CYS A 120 3.61 9.06 13.45
C CYS A 120 3.75 10.12 12.37
N ARG A 121 4.85 10.08 11.59
CA ARG A 121 4.93 10.79 10.32
C ARG A 121 3.87 10.15 9.45
N ARG A 122 2.63 10.62 9.59
CA ARG A 122 1.60 10.54 8.57
C ARG A 122 2.19 11.26 7.38
N THR A 123 2.92 10.55 6.53
CA THR A 123 3.19 11.03 5.18
C THR A 123 1.85 10.94 4.48
N TRP A 124 1.09 12.03 4.57
CA TRP A 124 -0.18 12.18 3.91
C TRP A 124 0.10 12.26 2.41
N TYR A 125 -0.15 11.18 1.68
CA TYR A 125 -0.41 11.29 0.24
C TYR A 125 -1.91 11.43 0.08
N ASN A 126 -2.36 12.66 -0.14
CA ASN A 126 -3.74 12.94 -0.51
C ASN A 126 -3.83 12.79 -2.03
N VAL A 127 -4.57 11.78 -2.48
CA VAL A 127 -4.67 11.34 -3.88
C VAL A 127 -6.07 11.66 -4.44
N GLY A 128 -6.64 12.80 -4.07
CA GLY A 128 -8.06 13.08 -4.37
C GLY A 128 -8.55 14.51 -4.16
N PHE A 129 -7.71 15.53 -4.32
CA PHE A 129 -8.19 16.91 -4.44
C PHE A 129 -7.51 17.58 -5.64
N SER A 130 -8.18 17.53 -6.80
CA SER A 130 -8.13 18.58 -7.82
C SER A 130 -9.48 19.29 -7.86
#